data_AF-A0A436R116-F1
#
_entry.id   AF-A0A436R116-F1
#
_cell.length_a   1.000
_cell.length_b   1.000
_cell.length_c   1.000
_cell.angle_alpha   90.00
_cell.angle_beta   90.00
_cell.angle_gamma   90.00
#
_symmetry.space_group_name_H-M   'P 1'
#
loop_
_entity.id
_entity.type
_entity.pdbx_description
1 polymer ?
#
loop_
_entity_poly.entity_id
_entity_poly.type
_entity_poly.pdbx_seq_one_letter_code
_entity_poly.pdbx_strand_id
1 'polypeptide(L)'
;MAKTDIARRVYNHTWKLDPIVRSLLDTDFYKLLMLQMIWGMYPKVDATFTLINRTTSVRLADEIDEGELREQLDHARTLRFSKKEMIWLGGNTFYGRKQIFEPEFLAWLEDFRLPAYELSRRDGQYVLSFPGPWMYTTLWEIPALA
;
A
#
# COMPACT_ATOMS: atom_id res chain seq x y z
N MET A 1 -19.58 16.44 3.17
CA MET A 1 -18.26 15.89 3.51
C MET A 1 -18.37 15.34 4.92
N ALA A 2 -18.26 14.01 5.10
CA ALA A 2 -18.26 13.45 6.44
C ALA A 2 -17.00 13.97 7.16
N LYS A 3 -17.18 14.81 8.19
CA LYS A 3 -16.04 15.26 8.99
C LYS A 3 -15.50 14.07 9.77
N THR A 4 -14.24 13.73 9.56
CA THR A 4 -13.55 12.74 10.38
C THR A 4 -13.51 13.25 11.82
N ASP A 5 -14.19 12.55 12.73
CA ASP A 5 -14.24 12.91 14.15
C ASP A 5 -12.97 12.41 14.84
N ILE A 6 -11.91 13.22 14.76
CA ILE A 6 -10.60 12.92 15.36
C ILE A 6 -10.70 12.86 16.89
N ALA A 7 -11.49 13.76 17.50
CA ALA A 7 -11.64 13.82 18.95
C ALA A 7 -12.24 12.51 19.51
N ARG A 8 -13.26 11.96 18.85
CA ARG A 8 -13.86 10.68 19.25
C ARG A 8 -12.94 9.48 19.01
N ARG A 9 -12.13 9.50 17.93
CA ARG A 9 -11.15 8.44 17.65
C ARG A 9 -10.06 8.36 18.71
N VAL A 10 -9.54 9.53 19.13
CA VAL A 10 -8.52 9.62 20.19
C VAL A 10 -9.10 9.28 21.57
N TYR A 11 -10.33 9.74 21.87
CA TYR A 11 -10.98 9.48 23.16
C TYR A 11 -11.41 8.02 23.34
N ASN A 12 -11.85 7.36 22.27
CA ASN A 12 -12.20 5.95 22.32
C ASN A 12 -10.95 5.06 22.30
N HIS A 13 -10.33 4.87 23.47
CA HIS A 13 -9.26 3.91 23.71
C HIS A 13 -9.66 2.42 23.50
N THR A 14 -10.83 2.16 22.92
CA THR A 14 -11.33 0.80 22.63
C THR A 14 -10.69 0.19 21.39
N TRP A 15 -10.04 0.99 20.53
CA TRP A 15 -9.38 0.52 19.31
C TRP A 15 -7.90 0.33 19.58
N LYS A 16 -7.40 -0.90 19.39
CA LYS A 16 -5.95 -1.21 19.47
C LYS A 16 -5.15 -0.51 18.36
N LEU A 17 -5.78 -0.26 17.21
CA LEU A 17 -5.22 0.43 16.04
C LEU A 17 -6.37 1.04 15.23
N ASP A 18 -6.27 2.31 14.82
CA ASP A 18 -7.16 2.92 13.80
C ASP A 18 -6.41 2.87 12.45
N PRO A 19 -6.73 1.92 11.55
CA PRO A 19 -5.96 1.71 10.34
C PRO A 19 -6.15 2.86 9.34
N ILE A 20 -5.02 3.40 8.87
CA ILE A 20 -4.96 4.43 7.83
C ILE A 20 -5.33 3.78 6.48
N VAL A 21 -4.56 2.77 6.08
CA VAL A 21 -4.81 1.99 4.86
C VAL A 21 -5.86 0.93 5.15
N ARG A 22 -7.01 1.00 4.46
CA ARG A 22 -8.16 0.13 4.74
C ARG A 22 -8.35 -1.01 3.74
N SER A 23 -7.75 -0.88 2.55
CA SER A 23 -7.83 -1.86 1.48
C SER A 23 -6.60 -1.74 0.58
N LEU A 24 -6.21 -2.83 -0.09
CA LEU A 24 -5.23 -2.78 -1.17
C LEU A 24 -5.76 -2.06 -2.42
N LEU A 25 -7.08 -1.86 -2.51
CA LEU A 25 -7.71 -1.04 -3.55
C LEU A 25 -7.70 0.46 -3.20
N ASP A 26 -7.30 0.83 -1.98
CA ASP A 26 -7.05 2.22 -1.56
C ASP A 26 -5.69 2.68 -2.11
N THR A 27 -5.62 2.74 -3.44
CA THR A 27 -4.43 3.07 -4.22
C THR A 27 -4.85 3.74 -5.52
N ASP A 28 -3.91 4.42 -6.19
CA ASP A 28 -4.17 4.94 -7.51
C ASP A 28 -4.36 3.82 -8.55
N PHE A 29 -5.34 4.00 -9.43
CA PHE A 29 -5.69 2.97 -10.43
C PHE A 29 -4.53 2.57 -11.35
N TYR A 30 -3.64 3.51 -11.68
CA TYR A 30 -2.51 3.24 -12.56
C TYR A 30 -1.58 2.16 -11.99
N LYS A 31 -1.51 2.01 -10.66
CA LYS A 31 -0.69 1.00 -10.00
C LYS A 31 -1.12 -0.41 -10.35
N LEU A 32 -2.42 -0.66 -10.50
CA LEU A 32 -2.96 -1.96 -10.89
C LEU A 32 -2.67 -2.27 -12.36
N LEU A 33 -2.77 -1.26 -13.23
CA LEU A 33 -2.42 -1.39 -14.65
C LEU A 33 -0.93 -1.70 -14.83
N MET A 34 -0.07 -0.94 -14.14
CA MET A 34 1.37 -1.19 -14.11
C MET A 34 1.68 -2.57 -13.54
N LEU A 35 1.02 -2.96 -12.45
CA LEU A 35 1.23 -4.24 -11.81
C LEU A 35 0.94 -5.41 -12.76
N GLN A 36 -0.19 -5.39 -13.49
CA GLN A 36 -0.47 -6.43 -14.48
C GLN A 36 0.62 -6.50 -15.56
N MET A 37 1.07 -5.35 -16.07
CA MET A 37 2.16 -5.30 -17.06
C MET A 37 3.45 -5.88 -16.49
N ILE A 38 3.83 -5.50 -15.26
CA ILE A 38 5.04 -6.00 -14.58
C ILE A 38 4.93 -7.52 -14.37
N TRP A 39 3.77 -8.00 -13.90
CA TRP A 39 3.51 -9.41 -13.68
C TRP A 39 3.62 -10.23 -14.97
N GLY A 40 3.07 -9.75 -16.08
CA GLY A 40 3.10 -10.46 -17.36
C GLY A 40 4.43 -10.37 -18.11
N MET A 41 5.10 -9.21 -18.08
CA MET A 41 6.29 -8.95 -18.90
C MET A 41 7.61 -9.04 -18.15
N TYR A 42 7.63 -8.73 -16.86
CA TYR A 42 8.85 -8.63 -16.03
C TYR A 42 8.78 -9.45 -14.73
N PRO A 43 8.27 -10.69 -14.73
CA PRO A 43 8.02 -11.45 -13.49
C PRO A 43 9.30 -11.80 -12.69
N LYS A 44 10.48 -11.66 -13.29
CA LYS A 44 11.78 -12.00 -12.70
C LYS A 44 12.64 -10.79 -12.37
N VAL A 45 12.11 -9.57 -12.55
CA VAL A 45 12.85 -8.34 -12.26
C VAL A 45 12.65 -7.97 -10.79
N ASP A 46 13.75 -7.71 -10.10
CA ASP A 46 13.73 -7.12 -8.76
C ASP A 46 13.77 -5.58 -8.84
N ALA A 47 13.02 -4.93 -7.96
CA ALA A 47 13.00 -3.48 -7.82
C ALA A 47 12.82 -3.08 -6.36
N THR A 48 13.67 -2.16 -5.90
CA THR A 48 13.60 -1.59 -4.55
C THR A 48 12.99 -0.20 -4.58
N PHE A 49 11.93 0.00 -3.80
CA PHE A 49 11.36 1.33 -3.55
C PHE A 49 11.89 1.86 -2.22
N THR A 50 12.21 3.15 -2.15
CA THR A 50 12.66 3.81 -0.91
C THR A 50 11.94 5.12 -0.72
N LEU A 51 11.38 5.33 0.48
CA LEU A 51 10.79 6.60 0.88
C LEU A 51 11.88 7.64 1.10
N ILE A 52 11.74 8.81 0.48
CA ILE A 52 12.68 9.93 0.64
C ILE A 52 11.88 11.18 0.99
N ASN A 53 12.10 11.71 2.19
CA ASN A 53 11.68 13.05 2.52
C ASN A 53 12.62 14.07 1.86
N ARG A 54 12.11 14.82 0.88
CA ARG A 54 12.89 15.85 0.18
C ARG A 54 12.98 17.17 0.94
N THR A 55 12.23 17.32 2.04
CA THR A 55 12.19 18.52 2.88
C THR A 55 13.01 18.29 4.15
N THR A 56 14.29 18.65 4.12
CA THR A 56 15.24 18.36 5.20
C THR A 56 15.00 19.16 6.48
N SER A 57 14.25 20.27 6.43
CA SER A 57 13.87 21.05 7.62
C SER A 57 12.83 20.36 8.50
N VAL A 58 12.06 19.43 7.94
CA VAL A 58 11.04 18.64 8.65
C VAL A 58 11.66 17.29 9.00
N ARG A 59 11.70 16.97 10.29
CA ARG A 59 12.33 15.74 10.82
C ARG A 59 11.26 14.72 11.13
N LEU A 60 10.89 13.89 10.14
CA LEU A 60 9.77 12.95 10.26
C LEU A 60 9.87 12.02 11.47
N ALA A 61 11.08 11.61 11.84
CA ALA A 61 11.28 10.71 12.97
C ALA A 61 11.14 11.40 14.34
N ASP A 62 10.95 12.72 14.36
CA ASP A 62 10.62 13.49 15.55
C ASP A 62 9.11 13.79 15.64
N GLU A 63 8.37 13.62 14.53
CA GLU A 63 6.93 13.90 14.45
C GLU A 63 6.07 12.63 14.47
N ILE A 64 6.58 11.52 13.95
CA ILE A 64 5.86 10.24 13.83
C ILE A 64 6.56 9.21 14.72
N ASP A 65 5.81 8.61 15.65
CA ASP A 65 6.31 7.53 16.49
C ASP A 65 6.65 6.29 15.64
N GLU A 66 7.83 5.69 15.89
CA GLU A 66 8.28 4.54 15.08
C GLU A 66 7.42 3.30 15.32
N GLY A 67 6.92 3.11 16.54
CA GLY A 67 6.04 2.00 16.89
C GLY A 67 4.71 2.10 16.15
N GLU A 68 4.07 3.27 16.19
CA GLU A 68 2.82 3.52 15.46
C GLU A 68 3.00 3.36 13.94
N LEU A 69 4.11 3.85 13.39
CA LEU A 69 4.43 3.67 11.96
C LEU A 69 4.55 2.17 11.61
N ARG A 70 5.26 1.39 12.43
CA ARG A 70 5.40 -0.06 12.22
C ARG A 70 4.07 -0.77 12.32
N GLU A 71 3.21 -0.42 13.28
CA GLU A 71 1.88 -1.00 13.42
C GLU A 71 1.01 -0.77 12.17
N GLN A 72 1.05 0.43 11.57
CA GLN A 72 0.34 0.74 10.34
C GLN A 72 0.90 -0.04 9.14
N LEU A 73 2.23 -0.08 8.98
CA LEU A 73 2.89 -0.83 7.90
C LEU A 73 2.61 -2.33 8.03
N ASP A 74 2.65 -2.87 9.24
CA ASP A 74 2.35 -4.28 9.49
C ASP A 74 0.87 -4.59 9.26
N HIS A 75 -0.03 -3.70 9.66
CA HIS A 75 -1.45 -3.82 9.30
C HIS A 75 -1.66 -3.88 7.78
N ALA A 76 -1.04 -2.97 7.02
CA ALA A 76 -1.17 -2.93 5.57
C ALA A 76 -0.76 -4.26 4.91
N ARG A 77 0.27 -4.94 5.44
CA ARG A 77 0.71 -6.27 4.98
C ARG A 77 -0.28 -7.40 5.26
N THR A 78 -1.17 -7.23 6.23
CA THR A 78 -2.22 -8.21 6.53
C THR A 78 -3.36 -8.18 5.51
N LEU A 79 -3.50 -7.08 4.77
CA LEU A 79 -4.61 -6.86 3.87
C LEU A 79 -4.64 -7.87 2.70
N ARG A 80 -5.85 -8.14 2.24
CA ARG A 80 -6.21 -8.94 1.07
C ARG A 80 -7.20 -8.15 0.25
N PHE A 81 -7.22 -8.38 -1.06
CA PHE A 81 -8.39 -7.99 -1.83
C PHE A 81 -9.60 -8.80 -1.35
N SER A 82 -10.68 -8.11 -1.02
CA SER A 82 -11.93 -8.76 -0.67
C SER A 82 -12.60 -9.33 -1.91
N LYS A 83 -13.48 -10.32 -1.70
CA LYS A 83 -14.30 -10.89 -2.79
C LYS A 83 -15.07 -9.83 -3.59
N LYS A 84 -15.56 -8.78 -2.93
CA LYS A 84 -16.29 -7.69 -3.59
C LYS A 84 -15.37 -6.86 -4.51
N GLU A 85 -14.16 -6.59 -4.05
CA GLU A 85 -13.16 -5.84 -4.83
C GLU A 85 -12.67 -6.66 -6.02
N MET A 86 -12.44 -7.97 -5.84
CA MET A 86 -12.07 -8.86 -6.95
C MET A 86 -13.16 -8.96 -8.02
N ILE A 87 -14.44 -9.08 -7.61
CA ILE A 87 -15.58 -9.05 -8.55
C ILE A 87 -15.63 -7.70 -9.28
N TRP A 88 -15.39 -6.60 -8.59
CA TRP A 88 -15.38 -5.28 -9.19
C TRP A 88 -14.24 -5.13 -10.21
N LEU A 89 -13.03 -5.59 -9.90
CA LEU A 89 -11.89 -5.56 -10.81
C LEU A 89 -12.12 -6.41 -12.07
N GLY A 90 -12.70 -7.60 -11.93
CA GLY A 90 -12.97 -8.49 -13.07
C GLY A 90 -14.21 -8.13 -13.90
N GLY A 91 -15.23 -7.55 -13.27
CA GLY A 91 -16.53 -7.30 -13.90
C GLY A 91 -16.71 -5.90 -14.50
N ASN A 92 -15.92 -4.92 -14.06
CA ASN A 92 -16.16 -3.54 -14.44
C ASN A 92 -15.58 -3.19 -15.82
N THR A 93 -16.24 -2.27 -16.52
CA THR A 93 -15.74 -1.74 -17.80
C THR A 93 -14.90 -0.51 -17.50
N PHE A 94 -13.63 -0.54 -17.90
CA PHE A 94 -12.71 0.57 -17.70
C PHE A 94 -12.28 1.10 -19.06
N TYR A 95 -12.29 2.42 -19.23
CA TYR A 95 -11.90 3.07 -20.49
C TYR A 95 -12.59 2.48 -21.74
N GLY A 96 -13.86 2.08 -21.62
CA GLY A 96 -14.64 1.47 -22.71
C GLY A 96 -14.25 0.02 -23.06
N ARG A 97 -13.29 -0.59 -22.36
CA ARG A 97 -12.92 -2.00 -22.50
C ARG A 97 -13.48 -2.82 -21.34
N LYS A 98 -14.13 -3.93 -21.68
CA LYS A 98 -14.53 -4.95 -20.70
C LYS A 98 -13.31 -5.80 -20.36
N GLN A 99 -13.20 -6.22 -19.10
CA GLN A 99 -12.16 -7.15 -18.62
C GLN A 99 -10.75 -6.67 -18.97
N ILE A 100 -10.38 -5.49 -18.49
CA ILE A 100 -9.02 -4.97 -18.70
C ILE A 100 -7.95 -5.78 -17.95
N PHE A 101 -8.37 -6.52 -16.92
CA PHE A 101 -7.51 -7.38 -16.14
C PHE A 101 -7.69 -8.82 -16.61
N GLU A 102 -6.57 -9.49 -16.89
CA GLU A 102 -6.54 -10.88 -17.31
C GLU A 102 -7.02 -11.79 -16.17
N PRO A 103 -7.82 -12.83 -16.44
CA PRO A 103 -8.30 -13.74 -15.39
C PRO A 103 -7.18 -14.38 -14.56
N GLU A 104 -6.07 -14.74 -15.20
CA GLU A 104 -4.90 -15.34 -14.56
C GLU A 104 -4.19 -14.33 -13.64
N PHE A 105 -4.11 -13.06 -14.06
CA PHE A 105 -3.60 -11.98 -13.23
C PHE A 105 -4.49 -11.76 -12.00
N LEU A 106 -5.81 -11.75 -12.17
CA LEU A 106 -6.75 -11.61 -11.05
C LEU A 106 -6.66 -12.79 -10.07
N ALA A 107 -6.50 -14.01 -10.56
CA ALA A 107 -6.31 -15.19 -9.71
C ALA A 107 -5.02 -15.07 -8.88
N TRP A 108 -3.93 -14.58 -9.46
CA TRP A 108 -2.71 -14.28 -8.71
C TRP A 108 -2.89 -13.12 -7.70
N LEU A 109 -3.63 -12.08 -8.10
CA LEU A 109 -3.85 -10.88 -7.29
C LEU A 109 -4.70 -11.18 -6.04
N GLU A 110 -5.61 -12.15 -6.09
CA GLU A 110 -6.45 -12.56 -4.95
C GLU A 110 -5.61 -12.96 -3.72
N ASP A 111 -4.48 -13.63 -3.94
CA ASP A 111 -3.58 -14.11 -2.88
C ASP A 111 -2.50 -13.10 -2.46
N PHE A 112 -2.43 -11.95 -3.13
CA PHE A 112 -1.38 -10.95 -2.95
C PHE A 112 -1.25 -10.45 -1.49
N ARG A 113 0.00 -10.28 -1.02
CA ARG A 113 0.38 -9.47 0.16
C ARG A 113 1.44 -8.48 -0.20
N LEU A 114 1.39 -7.33 0.47
CA LEU A 114 2.55 -6.46 0.55
C LEU A 114 3.71 -7.23 1.22
N PRO A 115 4.91 -7.22 0.63
CA PRO A 115 6.07 -7.94 1.16
C PRO A 115 6.59 -7.29 2.45
N ALA A 116 7.65 -7.86 3.03
CA ALA A 116 8.36 -7.22 4.14
C ALA A 116 8.95 -5.86 3.73
N TYR A 117 9.18 -5.01 4.72
CA TYR A 117 9.84 -3.71 4.57
C TYR A 117 11.04 -3.62 5.51
N GLU A 118 11.96 -2.71 5.18
CA GLU A 118 13.08 -2.32 6.03
C GLU A 118 12.85 -0.89 6.51
N LEU A 119 12.81 -0.69 7.82
CA LEU A 119 12.66 0.64 8.43
C LEU A 119 13.81 0.91 9.39
N SER A 120 14.50 2.03 9.19
CA SER A 120 15.53 2.53 10.10
C SER A 120 15.44 4.04 10.26
N ARG A 121 15.96 4.56 11.37
CA ARG A 121 16.06 6.00 11.65
C ARG A 121 17.49 6.49 11.40
N ARG A 122 17.65 7.58 10.65
CA ARG A 122 18.94 8.25 10.40
C ARG A 122 18.75 9.75 10.43
N ASP A 123 19.53 10.45 11.27
CA ASP A 123 19.56 11.93 11.35
C ASP A 123 18.18 12.61 11.52
N GLY A 124 17.25 11.96 12.21
CA GLY A 124 15.87 12.46 12.40
C GLY A 124 14.93 12.20 11.23
N GLN A 125 15.33 11.39 10.25
CA GLN A 125 14.51 10.91 9.15
C GLN A 125 14.29 9.41 9.25
N TYR A 126 13.17 8.94 8.69
CA TYR A 126 12.97 7.52 8.40
C TYR A 126 13.55 7.15 7.05
N VAL A 127 14.26 6.04 7.01
CA VAL A 127 14.68 5.34 5.81
C VAL A 127 13.84 4.07 5.73
N LEU A 128 12.83 4.10 4.87
CA LEU A 128 11.88 3.01 4.65
C LEU A 128 12.08 2.46 3.24
N SER A 129 12.43 1.17 3.13
CA SER A 129 12.73 0.50 1.87
C SER A 129 11.97 -0.80 1.68
N PHE A 130 11.70 -1.15 0.43
CA PHE A 130 10.91 -2.32 0.03
C PHE A 130 11.65 -3.10 -1.07
N PRO A 131 12.64 -3.95 -0.72
CA PRO A 131 13.36 -4.77 -1.69
C PRO A 131 12.59 -6.04 -2.07
N GLY A 132 12.77 -6.51 -3.31
CA GLY A 132 12.21 -7.78 -3.79
C GLY A 132 11.70 -7.72 -5.22
N PRO A 133 10.94 -8.75 -5.66
CA PRO A 133 10.41 -8.80 -7.01
C PRO A 133 9.46 -7.63 -7.26
N TRP A 134 9.61 -7.00 -8.42
CA TRP A 134 8.93 -5.75 -8.75
C TRP A 134 7.41 -5.86 -8.65
N MET A 135 6.84 -7.00 -9.04
CA MET A 135 5.40 -7.26 -8.92
C MET A 135 4.90 -7.29 -7.47
N TYR A 136 5.76 -7.50 -6.48
CA TYR A 136 5.39 -7.43 -5.06
C TYR A 136 5.67 -6.06 -4.45
N THR A 137 6.75 -5.40 -4.85
CA THR A 137 7.17 -4.13 -4.24
C THR A 137 6.45 -2.91 -4.81
N THR A 138 5.95 -2.96 -6.05
CA THR A 138 5.35 -1.79 -6.73
C THR A 138 4.10 -1.21 -6.04
N LEU A 139 3.36 -2.03 -5.29
CA LEU A 139 2.16 -1.59 -4.56
C LEU A 139 2.47 -0.94 -3.22
N TRP A 140 3.73 -0.92 -2.76
CA TRP A 140 4.09 -0.21 -1.52
C TRP A 140 4.05 1.32 -1.66
N GLU A 141 4.19 1.87 -2.86
CA GLU A 141 4.35 3.32 -3.04
C GLU A 141 3.20 4.14 -2.45
N ILE A 142 1.94 3.77 -2.73
CA ILE A 142 0.78 4.55 -2.28
C ILE A 142 0.47 4.29 -0.79
N PRO A 143 0.39 3.03 -0.31
CA PRO A 143 0.16 2.74 1.11
C PRO A 143 1.23 3.30 2.05
N ALA A 144 2.47 3.48 1.59
CA ALA A 144 3.53 4.08 2.40
C ALA A 144 3.45 5.61 2.49
N LEU A 145 2.68 6.27 1.61
CA LEU A 145 2.54 7.73 1.54
C LEU A 145 1.21 8.26 2.10
N ALA A 146 0.19 7.40 2.20
CA ALA A 146 -1.14 7.74 2.71
C ALA A 146 -1.15 8.00 4.22
#